data_AF-A0A3S4R0J4-F1
#
_entry.id   AF-A0A3S4R0J4-F1
#
_cell.length_a   1.000
_cell.length_b   1.000
_cell.length_c   1.000
_cell.angle_alpha   90.00
_cell.angle_beta   90.00
_cell.angle_gamma   90.00
#
_symmetry.space_group_name_H-M   'P 1'
#
loop_
_entity.id
_entity.type
_entity.pdbx_description
1 polymer ?
#
loop_
_entity_poly.entity_id
_entity_poly.type
_entity_poly.pdbx_seq_one_letter_code
_entity_poly.pdbx_strand_id
1 'polypeptide(L)' 'MKDRTIASVAASYDLVPQTVGNWVARYRKEHSSQEEGEAVAESAQIARIRAENRELRQENEFLKKAAAFFAQEQR' A
#
# COMPACT_ATOMS: atom_id res chain seq x y z
N MET A 1 -1.51 17.09 -3.78
CA MET A 1 -2.86 16.99 -4.35
C MET A 1 -3.57 18.30 -4.00
N LYS A 2 -4.13 19.05 -4.95
CA LYS A 2 -4.88 20.28 -4.58
C LYS A 2 -6.22 19.84 -4.00
N ASP A 3 -6.43 20.07 -2.71
CA ASP A 3 -7.72 19.84 -2.05
C ASP A 3 -8.74 20.82 -2.63
N ARG A 4 -9.50 20.36 -3.62
CA ARG A 4 -10.58 21.14 -4.23
C ARG A 4 -11.87 20.91 -3.44
N THR A 5 -12.55 21.99 -3.09
CA THR A 5 -13.86 21.90 -2.46
C THR A 5 -14.91 21.38 -3.45
N ILE A 6 -15.95 20.72 -2.94
CA ILE A 6 -17.08 20.25 -3.77
C ILE A 6 -17.71 21.41 -4.55
N ALA A 7 -17.80 22.59 -3.93
CA ALA A 7 -18.31 23.80 -4.58
C ALA A 7 -17.41 24.26 -5.74
N SER A 8 -16.09 24.24 -5.58
CA SER A 8 -15.15 24.60 -6.65
C SER A 8 -15.22 23.63 -7.82
N VAL A 9 -15.37 22.33 -7.56
CA VAL A 9 -15.53 21.32 -8.61
C VAL A 9 -16.88 21.49 -9.31
N ALA A 10 -17.96 21.69 -8.55
CA ALA A 10 -19.28 21.88 -9.13
C ALA A 10 -19.31 23.11 -10.06
N ALA A 11 -18.72 24.23 -9.62
CA ALA A 11 -18.63 25.44 -10.41
C ALA A 11 -17.83 25.27 -11.71
N SER A 12 -16.78 24.44 -11.74
CA SER A 12 -16.00 24.22 -12.98
C SER A 12 -16.73 23.43 -14.06
N TYR A 13 -17.84 22.77 -13.69
CA TYR A 13 -18.66 21.95 -14.60
C TYR A 13 -20.10 22.48 -14.72
N ASP A 14 -20.36 23.72 -14.26
CA ASP A 14 -21.69 24.32 -14.22
C ASP A 14 -22.75 23.44 -13.52
N LEU A 15 -22.33 22.72 -12.48
CA LEU A 15 -23.18 21.85 -11.67
C LEU A 15 -23.58 22.53 -10.36
N VAL A 16 -24.72 22.10 -9.83
CA VAL A 16 -25.14 22.45 -8.47
C VAL A 16 -24.28 21.68 -7.46
N PRO A 17 -23.69 22.34 -6.44
CA PRO A 17 -22.85 21.68 -5.43
C PRO A 17 -23.51 20.49 -4.72
N GLN A 18 -24.83 20.56 -4.52
CA GLN A 18 -25.60 19.47 -3.92
C GLN A 18 -25.56 18.19 -4.75
N THR A 19 -25.57 18.29 -6.08
CA THR A 19 -25.50 17.12 -6.99
C THR A 19 -24.18 16.38 -6.83
N VAL A 20 -23.07 17.14 -6.85
CA VAL A 20 -21.73 16.56 -6.66
C VAL A 20 -21.57 16.02 -5.23
N GLY A 21 -22.10 16.72 -4.23
CA GLY A 21 -22.12 16.27 -2.83
C GLY A 21 -22.83 14.93 -2.66
N ASN A 22 -24.00 14.76 -3.28
CA ASN A 22 -24.75 13.50 -3.25
C ASN A 22 -23.99 12.34 -3.91
N TRP A 23 -23.31 12.59 -5.04
CA TRP A 23 -22.47 11.57 -5.68
C TRP A 23 -21.28 11.17 -4.83
N VAL A 24 -20.59 12.14 -4.22
CA VAL A 24 -19.48 11.87 -3.30
C VAL A 24 -19.96 11.09 -2.07
N ALA A 25 -21.11 11.46 -1.50
CA ALA A 25 -21.67 10.74 -0.35
C ALA A 25 -22.04 9.29 -0.70
N ARG A 26 -22.66 9.08 -1.87
CA ARG A 26 -22.96 7.73 -2.37
C ARG A 26 -21.69 6.92 -2.60
N TYR A 27 -20.70 7.51 -3.28
CA TYR A 27 -19.42 6.86 -3.54
C TYR A 27 -18.73 6.42 -2.25
N ARG A 28 -18.63 7.32 -1.25
CA ARG A 28 -18.04 7.00 0.06
C ARG A 28 -18.78 5.87 0.78
N LYS A 29 -20.10 5.84 0.72
CA LYS A 29 -20.91 4.78 1.35
C LYS A 29 -20.72 3.42 0.66
N GLU A 30 -20.60 3.42 -0.66
CA GLU A 30 -20.40 2.19 -1.45
C GLU A 30 -18.97 1.65 -1.34
N HIS A 31 -17.98 2.54 -1.18
CA HIS A 31 -16.56 2.19 -1.23
C HIS A 31 -15.88 2.11 0.15
N SER A 32 -16.53 2.56 1.24
CA SER A 32 -15.90 2.53 2.58
C SER A 32 -15.47 1.13 3.01
N SER A 33 -16.26 0.10 2.72
CA SER A 33 -15.94 -1.29 3.03
C SER A 33 -14.89 -1.90 2.08
N GLN A 34 -14.80 -1.39 0.85
CA GLN A 34 -13.79 -1.82 -0.12
C GLN A 34 -12.43 -1.24 0.26
N GLU A 35 -12.36 0.06 0.57
CA GLU A 35 -11.13 0.73 1.01
C GLU A 35 -10.58 0.12 2.30
N GLU A 36 -11.44 -0.17 3.29
CA GLU A 36 -11.04 -0.86 4.52
C GLU A 36 -10.53 -2.28 4.24
N GLY A 37 -11.22 -3.04 3.38
CA GLY A 37 -10.81 -4.39 3.01
C GLY A 37 -9.47 -4.42 2.25
N GLU A 38 -9.26 -3.47 1.34
CA GLU A 38 -8.02 -3.31 0.58
C GLU A 38 -6.86 -2.92 1.50
N ALA A 39 -7.07 -1.97 2.42
CA ALA A 39 -6.06 -1.57 3.40
C ALA A 39 -5.64 -2.73 4.33
N VAL A 40 -6.59 -3.58 4.74
CA VAL A 40 -6.30 -4.78 5.54
C VAL A 40 -5.51 -5.81 4.71
N ALA A 41 -5.91 -6.05 3.45
CA ALA A 41 -5.23 -6.96 2.56
C ALA A 41 -3.79 -6.51 2.25
N GLU A 42 -3.59 -5.21 1.99
CA GLU A 42 -2.28 -4.59 1.76
C GLU A 42 -1.40 -4.74 3.01
N SER A 43 -1.95 -4.46 4.20
CA SER A 43 -1.24 -4.61 5.47
C SER A 43 -0.79 -6.05 5.71
N ALA A 44 -1.65 -7.03 5.42
CA ALA A 44 -1.31 -8.45 5.53
C ALA A 44 -0.23 -8.87 4.53
N GLN A 45 -0.29 -8.35 3.30
CA GLN A 45 0.72 -8.61 2.27
C GLN A 45 2.08 -8.00 2.66
N ILE A 46 2.11 -6.76 3.17
CA ILE A 46 3.33 -6.12 3.66
C ILE A 46 3.94 -6.93 4.80
N ALA A 47 3.14 -7.41 5.75
CA ALA A 47 3.62 -8.24 6.85
C ALA A 47 4.26 -9.54 6.35
N ARG A 48 3.63 -10.23 5.39
CA ARG A 48 4.16 -11.44 4.74
C ARG A 48 5.50 -11.17 4.06
N ILE A 49 5.56 -10.15 3.20
CA ILE A 49 6.78 -9.79 2.46
C ILE A 49 7.91 -9.42 3.42
N ARG A 50 7.62 -8.69 4.51
CA ARG A 50 8.62 -8.37 5.54
C ARG A 50 9.13 -9.60 6.26
N ALA A 51 8.30 -10.60 6.51
CA ALA A 51 8.72 -11.86 7.12
C ALA A 51 9.66 -12.64 6.20
N GLU A 52 9.26 -12.82 4.94
CA GLU A 52 10.07 -13.50 3.93
C GLU A 52 11.40 -12.79 3.69
N ASN A 53 11.41 -11.46 3.62
CA ASN A 53 12.66 -10.72 3.45
C ASN A 53 13.63 -10.90 4.63
N ARG A 54 13.12 -11.04 5.86
CA ARG A 54 13.95 -11.31 7.04
C ARG A 54 14.53 -12.72 7.00
N GLU A 55 13.77 -13.70 6.54
CA GLU A 55 14.23 -15.08 6.38
C GLU A 55 15.32 -15.18 5.31
N LEU A 56 15.05 -14.64 4.12
CA LEU A 56 16.00 -14.60 3.02
C LEU A 56 17.31 -13.89 3.39
N ARG A 57 17.24 -12.80 4.17
CA ARG A 57 18.45 -12.11 4.65
C ARG A 57 19.27 -13.00 5.59
N GLN A 58 18.63 -13.73 6.51
CA GLN A 58 19.31 -14.64 7.41
C GLN A 58 19.97 -15.79 6.66
N GLU A 59 19.26 -16.40 5.71
CA GLU A 59 19.83 -17.44 4.85
C GLU A 59 21.01 -16.91 4.03
N ASN A 60 20.88 -15.72 3.45
CA ASN A 60 21.95 -15.10 2.69
C ASN A 60 23.19 -14.82 3.55
N GLU A 61 23.01 -14.35 4.78
CA GLU A 61 24.12 -14.17 5.72
C GLU A 61 24.78 -15.50 6.11
N PHE A 62 23.98 -16.54 6.36
CA PHE A 62 24.50 -17.88 6.64
C PHE A 62 25.35 -18.41 5.48
N LEU A 63 24.82 -18.33 4.26
CA LEU A 63 25.52 -18.78 3.05
C LEU A 63 26.81 -17.99 2.81
N LYS A 64 26.80 -16.67 3.04
CA LYS A 64 28.02 -15.84 2.96
C LYS A 64 29.08 -16.29 3.97
N LYS A 65 28.69 -16.58 5.22
CA LYS A 65 29.62 -17.09 6.24
C LYS A 65 30.18 -18.45 5.85
N ALA A 66 29.33 -19.36 5.34
CA ALA A 66 29.77 -20.66 4.85
C ALA A 66 30.77 -20.52 3.68
N ALA A 67 30.44 -19.68 2.69
CA ALA A 67 31.33 -19.42 1.55
C ALA A 67 32.68 -18.83 2.00
N ALA A 68 32.69 -17.91 2.97
CA ALA A 68 33.92 -17.36 3.52
C ALA A 68 34.75 -18.43 4.24
N PHE A 69 34.13 -19.29 5.05
CA PHE A 69 34.79 -20.39 5.74
C PHE A 69 35.48 -21.34 4.75
N PHE A 70 34.75 -21.81 3.73
CA PHE A 70 35.33 -22.70 2.72
C PHE A 70 36.43 -22.04 1.89
N ALA A 71 36.30 -20.75 1.57
CA ALA A 71 37.35 -20.01 0.85
C ALA A 71 38.64 -19.87 1.68
N GLN A 72 38.55 -19.83 3.02
CA GLN A 72 39.73 -19.82 3.90
C GLN A 72 40.41 -21.19 3.99
N GLU A 73 39.65 -22.28 3.95
CA GLU A 73 40.17 -23.66 4.08
C GLU A 73 40.79 -24.20 2.78
N GLN A 74 40.48 -23.60 1.63
CA GLN A 74 41.15 -23.89 0.35
C GLN A 74 42.52 -23.19 0.19
N ARG A 75 43.05 -22.54 1.22
CA ARG A 75 44.31 -21.79 1.21
C ARG A 75 45.42 -22.54 1.95
#